data_AF-F9P900-F1
#
_entry.id   AF-F9P900-F1
#
_cell.length_a   1.000
_cell.length_b   1.000
_cell.length_c   1.000
_cell.angle_alpha   90.00
_cell.angle_beta   90.00
_cell.angle_gamma   90.00
#
_symmetry.space_group_name_H-M   'P 1'
#
loop_
_entity.id
_entity.type
_entity.pdbx_description
1 polymer ?
#
loop_
_entity_poly.entity_id
_entity_poly.type
_entity_poly.pdbx_seq_one_letter_code
_entity_poly.pdbx_strand_id
1 'polypeptide(L)'
;MKEYIASLEKEFSLIENGFKEEEKRAFADYKSNDNEHSKKMAFLAYKSNVYQVRMYGVFLFGYLSEQDDILAFMRDEVSKDDNWRVQEVLAKSFDEFCKKIGYEKALPVIDEWLKNNNPNTRRAVTEGLRIWTSRPYFKENPNEAIRRIAALKDDSSEYVRKSVGNSLRDISKKFPELIKEELDGWDINSKDIKQVYKLASKLIV
;
A
#
# COMPACT_ATOMS: atom_id res chain seq x y z
N MET A 1 22.21 -16.77 8.16
CA MET A 1 21.30 -15.61 7.98
C MET A 1 22.06 -14.30 7.76
N LYS A 2 22.97 -13.87 8.64
CA LYS A 2 23.75 -12.62 8.42
C LYS A 2 24.55 -12.61 7.11
N GLU A 3 25.26 -13.70 6.82
CA GLU A 3 26.00 -13.86 5.55
C GLU A 3 25.08 -13.84 4.33
N TYR A 4 23.88 -14.40 4.46
CA TYR A 4 22.88 -14.38 3.41
C TYR A 4 22.38 -12.94 3.14
N ILE A 5 22.07 -12.17 4.19
CA ILE A 5 21.73 -10.74 4.04
C ILE A 5 22.87 -9.97 3.39
N ALA A 6 24.12 -10.19 3.80
CA ALA A 6 25.28 -9.56 3.16
C ALA A 6 25.43 -9.95 1.68
N SER A 7 25.01 -11.16 1.28
CA SER A 7 24.96 -11.55 -0.12
C SER A 7 23.85 -10.82 -0.89
N LEU A 8 22.67 -10.64 -0.28
CA LEU A 8 21.57 -9.85 -0.87
C LEU A 8 21.95 -8.37 -1.00
N GLU A 9 22.68 -7.81 -0.03
CA GLU A 9 23.20 -6.44 -0.12
C GLU A 9 24.10 -6.24 -1.34
N LYS A 10 24.99 -7.20 -1.61
CA LYS A 10 25.84 -7.18 -2.81
C LYS A 10 25.03 -7.35 -4.09
N GLU A 11 24.10 -8.30 -4.14
CA GLU A 11 23.29 -8.60 -5.32
C GLU A 11 22.33 -7.46 -5.66
N PHE A 12 21.55 -7.00 -4.68
CA PHE A 12 20.47 -6.04 -4.88
C PHE A 12 20.92 -4.59 -4.94
N SER A 13 22.09 -4.24 -4.40
CA SER A 13 22.63 -2.87 -4.52
C SER A 13 22.83 -2.43 -5.98
N LEU A 14 22.97 -3.39 -6.90
CA LEU A 14 23.12 -3.16 -8.34
C LEU A 14 21.79 -2.89 -9.06
N ILE A 15 20.64 -3.09 -8.40
CA ILE A 15 19.32 -2.91 -9.00
C ILE A 15 18.93 -1.43 -8.89
N GLU A 16 18.87 -0.75 -10.03
CA GLU A 16 18.50 0.67 -10.08
C GLU A 16 16.99 0.91 -10.23
N ASN A 17 16.24 -0.04 -10.80
CA ASN A 17 14.85 0.16 -11.21
C ASN A 17 13.98 -1.08 -10.99
N GLY A 18 12.71 -0.85 -10.63
CA GLY A 18 11.74 -1.92 -10.39
C GLY A 18 11.80 -2.47 -8.97
N PHE A 19 11.12 -3.62 -8.78
CA PHE A 19 10.99 -4.33 -7.49
C PHE A 19 10.86 -5.85 -7.66
N LYS A 20 10.86 -6.35 -8.90
CA LYS A 20 10.46 -7.73 -9.21
C LYS A 20 11.50 -8.76 -8.75
N GLU A 21 12.77 -8.40 -8.74
CA GLU A 21 13.82 -9.33 -8.35
C GLU A 21 13.81 -9.53 -6.82
N GLU A 22 13.61 -8.45 -6.07
CA GLU A 22 13.41 -8.47 -4.62
C GLU A 22 12.13 -9.25 -4.24
N GLU A 23 11.02 -9.00 -4.94
CA GLU A 23 9.75 -9.71 -4.74
C GLU A 23 9.88 -11.22 -5.01
N LYS A 24 10.46 -11.60 -6.16
CA LYS A 24 10.66 -13.00 -6.52
C LYS A 24 11.53 -13.72 -5.49
N ARG A 25 12.61 -13.08 -5.04
CA ARG A 25 13.51 -13.65 -4.03
C ARG A 25 12.79 -13.83 -2.71
N ALA A 26 12.09 -12.79 -2.22
CA ALA A 26 11.32 -12.85 -0.98
C ALA A 26 10.29 -13.97 -1.01
N PHE A 27 9.58 -14.13 -2.13
CA PHE A 27 8.58 -15.19 -2.27
C PHE A 27 9.22 -16.59 -2.27
N ALA A 28 10.33 -16.78 -2.99
CA ALA A 28 11.05 -18.05 -3.03
C ALA A 28 11.56 -18.46 -1.63
N ASP A 29 12.13 -17.51 -0.89
CA ASP A 29 12.64 -17.76 0.46
C ASP A 29 11.50 -18.03 1.45
N TYR A 30 10.41 -17.27 1.39
CA TYR A 30 9.20 -17.52 2.19
C TYR A 30 8.62 -18.92 1.93
N LYS A 31 8.63 -19.39 0.69
CA LYS A 31 8.15 -20.74 0.34
C LYS A 31 9.09 -21.87 0.78
N SER A 32 10.37 -21.58 0.92
CA SER A 32 11.41 -22.58 1.23
C SER A 32 11.71 -22.70 2.72
N ASN A 33 11.13 -21.85 3.56
CA ASN A 33 11.40 -21.77 4.98
C ASN A 33 10.10 -21.72 5.80
N ASP A 34 10.18 -22.05 7.08
CA ASP A 34 9.04 -21.84 7.98
C ASP A 34 8.84 -20.35 8.33
N ASN A 35 7.71 -20.06 8.98
CA ASN A 35 7.34 -18.70 9.35
C ASN A 35 8.30 -18.08 10.38
N GLU A 36 8.88 -18.86 11.29
CA GLU A 36 9.78 -18.35 12.33
C GLU A 36 11.11 -17.90 11.71
N HIS A 37 11.65 -18.72 10.81
CA HIS A 37 12.84 -18.41 10.03
C HIS A 37 12.61 -17.17 9.14
N SER A 38 11.51 -17.17 8.39
CA SER A 38 11.16 -16.07 7.48
C SER A 38 10.97 -14.75 8.24
N LYS A 39 10.37 -14.80 9.42
CA LYS A 39 10.20 -13.64 10.31
C LYS A 39 11.53 -13.08 10.78
N LYS A 40 12.44 -13.93 11.29
CA LYS A 40 13.80 -13.52 11.68
C LYS A 40 14.55 -12.90 10.51
N MET A 41 14.40 -13.48 9.31
CA MET A 41 15.02 -12.99 8.08
C MET A 41 14.48 -11.61 7.68
N ALA A 42 13.16 -11.42 7.69
CA ALA A 42 12.52 -10.15 7.37
C ALA A 42 13.00 -9.01 8.28
N PHE A 43 12.99 -9.23 9.60
CA PHE A 43 13.48 -8.25 10.57
C PHE A 43 14.98 -7.96 10.43
N LEU A 44 15.79 -8.95 10.07
CA LEU A 44 17.22 -8.73 9.85
C LEU A 44 17.48 -7.95 8.55
N ALA A 45 16.80 -8.32 7.47
CA ALA A 45 16.89 -7.64 6.18
C ALA A 45 16.46 -6.17 6.27
N TYR A 46 15.37 -5.89 7.00
CA TYR A 46 14.84 -4.54 7.14
C TYR A 46 15.79 -3.56 7.88
N LYS A 47 16.78 -4.08 8.62
CA LYS A 47 17.83 -3.26 9.25
C LYS A 47 18.97 -2.86 8.30
N SER A 48 18.94 -3.31 7.06
CA SER A 48 20.00 -3.00 6.08
C SER A 48 20.00 -1.54 5.65
N ASN A 49 21.19 -1.00 5.42
CA ASN A 49 21.37 0.33 4.80
C ASN A 49 21.07 0.30 3.29
N VAL A 50 21.00 -0.88 2.67
CA VAL A 50 20.65 -1.06 1.25
C VAL A 50 19.14 -1.11 1.13
N TYR A 51 18.52 -0.07 0.54
CA TYR A 51 17.07 0.04 0.50
C TYR A 51 16.41 -1.10 -0.28
N GLN A 52 17.08 -1.69 -1.28
CA GLN A 52 16.58 -2.86 -2.00
C GLN A 52 16.48 -4.10 -1.10
N VAL A 53 17.39 -4.26 -0.12
CA VAL A 53 17.29 -5.33 0.87
C VAL A 53 16.16 -5.04 1.87
N ARG A 54 15.91 -3.77 2.20
CA ARG A 54 14.71 -3.40 2.96
C ARG A 54 13.43 -3.69 2.19
N MET A 55 13.37 -3.41 0.89
CA MET A 55 12.24 -3.79 0.02
C MET A 55 11.97 -5.30 0.08
N TYR A 56 13.00 -6.12 -0.06
CA TYR A 56 12.92 -7.57 0.13
C TYR A 56 12.33 -7.95 1.51
N GLY A 57 12.80 -7.32 2.59
CA GLY A 57 12.27 -7.54 3.94
C GLY A 57 10.79 -7.16 4.06
N VAL A 58 10.35 -6.08 3.40
CA VAL A 58 8.95 -5.64 3.41
C VAL A 58 8.05 -6.59 2.60
N PHE A 59 8.53 -7.18 1.51
CA PHE A 59 7.80 -8.27 0.83
C PHE A 59 7.60 -9.48 1.76
N LEU A 60 8.65 -9.90 2.48
CA LEU A 60 8.52 -10.96 3.48
C LEU A 60 7.48 -10.62 4.56
N PHE A 61 7.46 -9.38 5.06
CA PHE A 61 6.41 -8.94 5.99
C PHE A 61 5.01 -9.07 5.38
N GLY A 62 4.83 -8.70 4.11
CA GLY A 62 3.57 -8.91 3.38
C GLY A 62 3.14 -10.37 3.36
N TYR A 63 4.05 -11.31 3.10
CA TYR A 63 3.74 -12.74 3.14
C TYR A 63 3.46 -13.27 4.56
N LEU A 64 4.01 -12.64 5.60
CA LEU A 64 3.84 -13.01 7.01
C LEU A 64 2.72 -12.25 7.73
N SER A 65 2.02 -11.36 7.03
CA SER A 65 1.11 -10.33 7.58
C SER A 65 -0.16 -10.85 8.27
N GLU A 66 -0.46 -12.14 8.22
CA GLU A 66 -1.51 -12.75 9.05
C GLU A 66 -1.13 -12.77 10.54
N GLN A 67 0.14 -12.53 10.88
CA GLN A 67 0.59 -12.33 12.25
C GLN A 67 0.42 -10.86 12.65
N ASP A 68 -0.37 -10.60 13.69
CA ASP A 68 -0.71 -9.24 14.15
C ASP A 68 0.51 -8.37 14.43
N ASP A 69 1.58 -8.95 14.98
CA ASP A 69 2.80 -8.20 15.30
C ASP A 69 3.59 -7.79 14.04
N ILE A 70 3.55 -8.58 12.98
CA ILE A 70 4.12 -8.23 11.67
C ILE A 70 3.31 -7.11 11.03
N LEU A 71 1.98 -7.22 11.05
CA LEU A 71 1.10 -6.20 10.50
C LEU A 71 1.26 -4.87 11.25
N ALA A 72 1.34 -4.90 12.58
CA ALA A 72 1.63 -3.73 13.40
C ALA A 72 3.01 -3.13 13.05
N PHE A 73 4.03 -3.96 12.85
CA PHE A 73 5.36 -3.47 12.44
C PHE A 73 5.34 -2.80 11.06
N MET A 74 4.60 -3.37 10.09
CA MET A 74 4.38 -2.72 8.80
C MET A 74 3.69 -1.35 8.96
N ARG A 75 2.65 -1.29 9.80
CA ARG A 75 1.87 -0.08 10.07
C ARG A 75 2.70 1.02 10.73
N ASP A 76 3.49 0.68 11.74
CA ASP A 76 4.06 1.64 12.68
C ASP A 76 5.55 1.89 12.46
N GLU A 77 6.30 0.92 11.90
CA GLU A 77 7.74 1.05 11.69
C GLU A 77 8.11 1.16 10.21
N VAL A 78 7.58 0.28 9.34
CA VAL A 78 7.90 0.35 7.90
C VAL A 78 7.37 1.64 7.27
N SER A 79 6.23 2.14 7.75
CA SER A 79 5.67 3.43 7.34
C SER A 79 6.58 4.63 7.65
N LYS A 80 7.63 4.46 8.45
CA LYS A 80 8.62 5.51 8.76
C LYS A 80 9.84 5.47 7.83
N ASP A 81 9.95 4.48 6.94
CA ASP A 81 11.08 4.38 6.01
C ASP A 81 11.20 5.65 5.15
N ASP A 82 12.41 6.18 5.03
CA ASP A 82 12.70 7.40 4.27
C ASP A 82 12.74 7.17 2.76
N ASN A 83 12.87 5.91 2.33
CA ASN A 83 12.99 5.57 0.93
C ASN A 83 11.62 5.36 0.29
N TRP A 84 11.30 6.19 -0.71
CA TRP A 84 10.01 6.12 -1.41
C TRP A 84 9.74 4.77 -2.08
N ARG A 85 10.77 4.03 -2.50
CA ARG A 85 10.59 2.68 -3.10
C ARG A 85 10.20 1.66 -2.06
N VAL A 86 10.73 1.77 -0.84
CA VAL A 86 10.28 0.94 0.29
C VAL A 86 8.82 1.26 0.62
N GLN A 87 8.41 2.53 0.55
CA GLN A 87 7.00 2.92 0.70
C GLN A 87 6.08 2.36 -0.40
N GLU A 88 6.57 2.21 -1.64
CA GLU A 88 5.83 1.49 -2.70
C GLU A 88 5.66 0.01 -2.38
N VAL A 89 6.68 -0.62 -1.78
CA VAL A 89 6.61 -2.03 -1.37
C VAL A 89 5.71 -2.19 -0.15
N LEU A 90 5.67 -1.25 0.79
CA LEU A 90 4.71 -1.27 1.90
C LEU A 90 3.26 -1.31 1.38
N ALA A 91 2.94 -0.51 0.36
CA ALA A 91 1.62 -0.52 -0.29
C ALA A 91 1.30 -1.90 -0.90
N LYS A 92 2.27 -2.53 -1.57
CA LYS A 92 2.12 -3.90 -2.12
C LYS A 92 1.92 -4.96 -1.04
N SER A 93 2.70 -4.88 0.03
CA SER A 93 2.62 -5.81 1.15
C SER A 93 1.30 -5.68 1.91
N PHE A 94 0.73 -4.48 1.98
CA PHE A 94 -0.62 -4.27 2.52
C PHE A 94 -1.72 -4.87 1.61
N ASP A 95 -1.59 -4.76 0.29
CA ASP A 95 -2.50 -5.44 -0.66
C ASP A 95 -2.39 -6.96 -0.53
N GLU A 96 -1.17 -7.51 -0.36
CA GLU A 96 -0.96 -8.94 -0.11
C GLU A 96 -1.62 -9.39 1.21
N PHE A 97 -1.52 -8.61 2.29
CA PHE A 97 -2.29 -8.86 3.52
C PHE A 97 -3.80 -8.98 3.24
N CYS A 98 -4.38 -7.96 2.59
CA CYS A 98 -5.81 -7.93 2.27
C CYS A 98 -6.23 -9.12 1.40
N LYS A 99 -5.39 -9.50 0.44
CA LYS A 99 -5.59 -10.66 -0.43
C LYS A 99 -5.57 -11.98 0.33
N LYS A 100 -4.67 -12.14 1.30
CA LYS A 100 -4.54 -13.36 2.10
C LYS A 100 -5.74 -13.61 3.00
N ILE A 101 -6.19 -12.57 3.72
CA ILE A 101 -7.33 -12.73 4.64
C ILE A 101 -8.69 -12.54 3.96
N GLY A 102 -8.70 -11.94 2.76
CA GLY A 102 -9.90 -11.56 2.02
C GLY A 102 -10.30 -10.10 2.27
N TYR A 103 -10.50 -9.34 1.20
CA TYR A 103 -10.72 -7.88 1.25
C TYR A 103 -11.91 -7.44 2.12
N GLU A 104 -13.01 -8.20 2.16
CA GLU A 104 -14.14 -7.92 3.05
C GLU A 104 -13.77 -8.11 4.53
N LYS A 105 -13.03 -9.19 4.84
CA LYS A 105 -12.55 -9.44 6.20
C LYS A 105 -11.47 -8.43 6.62
N ALA A 106 -10.75 -7.85 5.66
CA ALA A 106 -9.74 -6.84 5.88
C ALA A 106 -10.30 -5.43 6.14
N LEU A 107 -11.60 -5.18 5.97
CA LEU A 107 -12.19 -3.84 6.12
C LEU A 107 -11.87 -3.17 7.46
N PRO A 108 -11.90 -3.84 8.63
CA PRO A 108 -11.52 -3.21 9.89
C PRO A 108 -10.09 -2.66 9.88
N VAL A 109 -9.14 -3.42 9.31
CA VAL A 109 -7.73 -3.02 9.22
C VAL A 109 -7.53 -1.92 8.19
N ILE A 110 -8.22 -2.00 7.04
CA ILE A 110 -8.24 -0.94 6.03
C ILE A 110 -8.71 0.37 6.66
N ASP A 111 -9.82 0.35 7.38
CA ASP A 111 -10.41 1.53 8.01
C ASP A 111 -9.52 2.08 9.14
N GLU A 112 -8.81 1.21 9.86
CA GLU A 112 -7.83 1.59 10.88
C GLU A 112 -6.63 2.31 10.26
N TRP A 113 -6.01 1.72 9.22
CA TRP A 113 -4.83 2.30 8.58
C TRP A 113 -5.15 3.61 7.85
N LEU A 114 -6.34 3.74 7.25
CA LEU A 114 -6.81 4.99 6.63
C LEU A 114 -6.99 6.13 7.64
N LYS A 115 -7.17 5.83 8.93
CA LYS A 115 -7.29 6.83 10.02
C LYS A 115 -5.99 7.04 10.78
N ASN A 116 -4.91 6.37 10.40
CA ASN A 116 -3.64 6.46 11.11
C ASN A 116 -3.03 7.87 11.00
N ASN A 117 -2.33 8.31 12.04
CA ASN A 117 -1.67 9.62 12.07
C ASN A 117 -0.53 9.74 11.04
N ASN A 118 0.16 8.64 10.72
CA ASN A 118 1.24 8.63 9.75
C ASN A 118 0.68 8.68 8.30
N PRO A 119 0.99 9.71 7.50
CA PRO A 119 0.54 9.79 6.12
C PRO A 119 1.01 8.63 5.23
N ASN A 120 2.17 8.03 5.52
CA ASN A 120 2.66 6.89 4.74
C ASN A 120 1.81 5.64 4.98
N THR A 121 1.32 5.43 6.20
CA THR A 121 0.37 4.35 6.52
C THR A 121 -0.94 4.53 5.76
N ARG A 122 -1.52 5.74 5.79
CA ARG A 122 -2.75 6.05 5.03
C ARG A 122 -2.53 5.85 3.53
N ARG A 123 -1.40 6.34 3.00
CA ARG A 123 -1.05 6.22 1.58
C ARG A 123 -0.85 4.77 1.16
N ALA A 124 -0.24 3.94 2.00
CA ALA A 124 -0.03 2.52 1.70
C ALA A 124 -1.35 1.82 1.38
N VAL A 125 -2.43 2.17 2.08
CA VAL A 125 -3.78 1.66 1.80
C VAL A 125 -4.36 2.25 0.51
N THR A 126 -4.38 3.59 0.40
CA THR A 126 -4.99 4.24 -0.77
C THR A 126 -4.32 3.79 -2.06
N GLU A 127 -3.00 3.63 -2.06
CA GLU A 127 -2.23 3.21 -3.23
C GLU A 127 -2.23 1.70 -3.45
N GLY A 128 -2.01 0.92 -2.39
CA GLY A 128 -1.78 -0.54 -2.49
C GLY A 128 -2.95 -1.27 -3.13
N LEU A 129 -4.17 -0.83 -2.82
CA LEU A 129 -5.39 -1.44 -3.32
C LEU A 129 -5.74 -0.98 -4.74
N ARG A 130 -5.01 -0.04 -5.35
CA ARG A 130 -5.29 0.42 -6.72
C ARG A 130 -5.14 -0.72 -7.74
N ILE A 131 -6.03 -0.86 -8.72
CA ILE A 131 -7.37 -0.24 -8.81
C ILE A 131 -8.30 -0.94 -7.82
N TRP A 132 -8.91 -0.19 -6.89
CA TRP A 132 -9.71 -0.74 -5.78
C TRP A 132 -10.84 -1.62 -6.29
N THR A 133 -11.58 -1.16 -7.29
CA THR A 133 -12.72 -1.89 -7.88
C THR A 133 -12.32 -3.04 -8.83
N SER A 134 -11.03 -3.37 -8.90
CA SER A 134 -10.54 -4.64 -9.46
C SER A 134 -10.29 -5.70 -8.39
N ARG A 135 -10.32 -5.35 -7.12
CA ARG A 135 -10.18 -6.30 -6.00
C ARG A 135 -11.50 -6.98 -5.68
N PRO A 136 -11.48 -8.25 -5.20
CA PRO A 136 -12.65 -8.89 -4.61
C PRO A 136 -13.34 -7.99 -3.58
N TYR A 137 -14.64 -8.23 -3.35
CA TYR A 137 -15.53 -7.36 -2.56
C TYR A 137 -15.77 -5.98 -3.18
N PHE A 138 -14.74 -5.16 -3.38
CA PHE A 138 -14.88 -3.79 -3.94
C PHE A 138 -15.33 -3.78 -5.40
N LYS A 139 -15.04 -4.84 -6.18
CA LYS A 139 -15.55 -4.99 -7.54
C LYS A 139 -17.08 -5.05 -7.59
N GLU A 140 -17.70 -5.75 -6.63
CA GLU A 140 -19.15 -5.90 -6.53
C GLU A 140 -19.79 -4.79 -5.68
N ASN A 141 -18.99 -4.13 -4.84
CA ASN A 141 -19.40 -3.04 -3.95
C ASN A 141 -18.55 -1.77 -4.20
N PRO A 142 -18.64 -1.12 -5.39
CA PRO A 142 -17.78 0.02 -5.72
C PRO A 142 -17.93 1.21 -4.76
N ASN A 143 -19.13 1.46 -4.23
CA ASN A 143 -19.37 2.52 -3.25
C ASN A 143 -18.58 2.31 -1.94
N GLU A 144 -18.28 1.07 -1.57
CA GLU A 144 -17.43 0.76 -0.40
C GLU A 144 -15.99 1.24 -0.59
N ALA A 145 -15.47 1.22 -1.82
CA ALA A 145 -14.18 1.78 -2.14
C ALA A 145 -14.25 3.31 -2.21
N ILE A 146 -15.23 3.85 -2.94
CA ILE A 146 -15.39 5.30 -3.16
C ILE A 146 -15.51 6.03 -1.82
N ARG A 147 -16.41 5.61 -0.93
CA ARG A 147 -16.63 6.28 0.36
C ARG A 147 -15.37 6.32 1.24
N ARG A 148 -14.57 5.25 1.22
CA ARG A 148 -13.32 5.15 2.00
C ARG A 148 -12.23 6.05 1.43
N ILE A 149 -12.07 6.06 0.11
CA ILE A 149 -11.08 6.91 -0.55
C ILE A 149 -11.46 8.39 -0.40
N ALA A 150 -12.72 8.73 -0.68
CA ALA A 150 -13.23 10.10 -0.62
C ALA A 150 -13.22 10.70 0.80
N ALA A 151 -13.24 9.88 1.84
CA ALA A 151 -13.06 10.33 3.22
C ALA A 151 -11.70 11.02 3.47
N LEU A 152 -10.70 10.80 2.60
CA LEU A 152 -9.36 11.41 2.68
C LEU A 152 -9.17 12.54 1.66
N LYS A 153 -10.25 13.09 1.08
CA LYS A 153 -10.18 14.15 0.04
C LYS A 153 -9.52 15.45 0.50
N ASP A 154 -9.52 15.71 1.80
CA ASP A 154 -8.94 16.88 2.45
C ASP A 154 -7.73 16.54 3.32
N ASP A 155 -7.12 15.36 3.11
CA ASP A 155 -5.95 14.91 3.87
C ASP A 155 -4.83 15.97 3.86
N SER A 156 -4.18 16.21 5.00
CA SER A 156 -3.15 17.24 5.11
C SER A 156 -1.89 16.95 4.27
N SER A 157 -1.63 15.67 3.96
CA SER A 157 -0.49 15.24 3.14
C SER A 157 -0.81 15.26 1.65
N GLU A 158 -0.05 16.05 0.89
CA GLU A 158 -0.13 16.05 -0.58
C GLU A 158 0.13 14.64 -1.17
N TYR A 159 1.00 13.87 -0.54
CA TYR A 159 1.33 12.51 -0.99
C TYR A 159 0.10 11.59 -0.92
N VAL A 160 -0.68 11.68 0.16
CA VAL A 160 -1.94 10.96 0.32
C VAL A 160 -2.97 11.48 -0.69
N ARG A 161 -3.17 12.79 -0.79
CA ARG A 161 -4.15 13.40 -1.72
C ARG A 161 -3.91 13.01 -3.18
N LYS A 162 -2.65 12.90 -3.62
CA LYS A 162 -2.32 12.39 -4.96
C LYS A 162 -2.80 10.95 -5.16
N SER A 163 -2.60 10.08 -4.17
CA SER A 163 -3.07 8.69 -4.23
C SER A 163 -4.60 8.61 -4.20
N VAL A 164 -5.27 9.41 -3.35
CA VAL A 164 -6.74 9.52 -3.28
C VAL A 164 -7.33 9.91 -4.64
N GLY A 165 -6.86 11.02 -5.21
CA GLY A 165 -7.38 11.53 -6.49
C GLY A 165 -7.15 10.56 -7.65
N ASN A 166 -5.98 9.91 -7.71
CA ASN A 166 -5.70 8.90 -8.73
C ASN A 166 -6.51 7.61 -8.53
N SER A 167 -6.78 7.21 -7.29
CA SER A 167 -7.62 6.05 -6.99
C SER A 167 -9.07 6.27 -7.44
N LEU A 168 -9.65 7.44 -7.14
CA LEU A 168 -10.98 7.82 -7.65
C LEU A 168 -11.01 7.89 -9.18
N ARG A 169 -9.97 8.46 -9.80
CA ARG A 169 -9.82 8.50 -11.26
C ARG A 169 -9.73 7.10 -11.88
N ASP A 170 -9.10 6.15 -11.21
CA ASP A 170 -9.03 4.77 -11.71
C ASP A 170 -10.41 4.11 -11.66
N ILE A 171 -11.19 4.35 -10.60
CA ILE A 171 -12.56 3.88 -10.47
C ILE A 171 -13.46 4.52 -11.54
N SER A 172 -13.27 5.81 -11.84
CA SER A 172 -14.09 6.57 -12.80
C SER A 172 -14.03 6.00 -14.22
N LYS A 173 -12.97 5.27 -14.58
CA LYS A 173 -12.85 4.60 -15.88
C LYS A 173 -13.92 3.52 -16.09
N LYS A 174 -14.40 2.91 -15.00
CA LYS A 174 -15.40 1.83 -15.04
C LYS A 174 -16.75 2.24 -14.44
N PHE A 175 -16.73 3.11 -13.44
CA PHE A 175 -17.92 3.59 -12.74
C PHE A 175 -17.99 5.12 -12.77
N PRO A 176 -18.10 5.74 -13.96
CA PRO A 176 -18.08 7.21 -14.09
C PRO A 176 -19.24 7.87 -13.34
N GLU A 177 -20.45 7.31 -13.42
CA GLU A 177 -21.64 7.89 -12.76
C GLU A 177 -21.52 7.90 -11.23
N LEU A 178 -20.96 6.85 -10.63
CA LEU A 178 -20.76 6.79 -9.16
C LEU A 178 -19.73 7.82 -8.69
N ILE A 179 -18.67 8.04 -9.48
CA ILE A 179 -17.69 9.07 -9.17
C ILE A 179 -18.27 10.47 -9.38
N LYS A 180 -19.09 10.66 -10.42
CA LYS A 180 -19.80 11.92 -10.64
C LYS A 180 -20.72 12.26 -9.48
N GLU A 181 -21.55 11.32 -9.05
CA GLU A 181 -22.45 11.47 -7.90
C GLU A 181 -21.68 11.84 -6.61
N GLU A 182 -20.58 11.13 -6.32
CA GLU A 182 -19.73 11.45 -5.17
C GLU A 182 -19.15 12.87 -5.27
N LEU A 183 -18.62 13.26 -6.44
CA LEU A 183 -17.98 14.55 -6.66
C LEU A 183 -18.97 15.72 -6.66
N ASP A 184 -20.20 15.52 -7.15
CA ASP A 184 -21.27 16.53 -7.14
C ASP A 184 -21.67 16.90 -5.69
N GLY A 185 -21.46 15.99 -4.73
CA GLY A 185 -21.67 16.23 -3.31
C GLY A 185 -20.54 16.99 -2.60
N TRP A 186 -19.43 17.31 -3.28
CA TRP A 186 -18.27 17.94 -2.62
C TRP A 186 -18.37 19.45 -2.56
N ASP A 187 -18.10 20.00 -1.38
CA ASP A 187 -17.84 21.43 -1.21
C ASP A 187 -16.36 21.75 -1.46
N ILE A 188 -16.05 22.34 -2.62
CA ILE A 188 -14.68 22.56 -3.12
C ILE A 188 -14.10 23.89 -2.60
N ASN A 189 -14.09 24.05 -1.28
CA ASN A 189 -13.71 25.31 -0.61
C ASN A 189 -12.26 25.36 -0.10
N SER A 190 -11.49 24.28 -0.23
CA SER A 190 -10.07 24.25 0.16
C SER A 190 -9.14 23.91 -1.01
N LYS A 191 -7.89 24.36 -0.93
CA LYS A 191 -6.85 24.01 -1.92
C LYS A 191 -6.65 22.50 -2.02
N ASP A 192 -6.82 21.81 -0.89
CA ASP A 192 -6.54 20.39 -0.71
C ASP A 192 -7.64 19.56 -1.39
N ILE A 193 -8.92 19.88 -1.15
CA ILE A 193 -10.05 19.26 -1.85
C ILE A 193 -9.99 19.56 -3.35
N LYS A 194 -9.67 20.80 -3.73
CA LYS A 194 -9.53 21.19 -5.15
C LYS A 194 -8.46 20.38 -5.88
N GLN A 195 -7.35 20.04 -5.19
CA GLN A 195 -6.31 19.18 -5.75
C GLN A 195 -6.84 17.77 -6.05
N VAL A 196 -7.53 17.16 -5.09
CA VAL A 196 -8.10 15.81 -5.24
C VAL A 196 -9.17 15.80 -6.31
N TYR A 197 -10.09 16.77 -6.28
CA TYR A 197 -11.17 16.92 -7.25
C TYR A 197 -10.61 16.97 -8.69
N LYS A 198 -9.60 17.80 -8.94
CA LYS A 198 -8.97 17.93 -10.27
C LYS A 198 -8.39 16.61 -10.79
N LEU A 199 -7.86 15.76 -9.91
CA LEU A 199 -7.35 14.44 -10.30
C LEU A 199 -8.50 13.47 -10.59
N ALA A 200 -9.48 13.41 -9.68
CA ALA A 200 -10.61 12.49 -9.75
C ALA A 200 -11.56 12.79 -10.94
N SER A 201 -11.84 14.07 -11.20
CA SER A 201 -12.81 14.49 -12.22
C SER A 201 -12.27 14.47 -13.64
N LYS A 202 -10.98 14.16 -13.84
CA LYS A 202 -10.29 14.30 -15.14
C LYS A 202 -10.96 13.54 -16.30
N LEU A 203 -11.73 12.49 -16.01
CA LEU A 203 -12.41 11.65 -17.00
C LEU A 203 -13.94 11.75 -16.91
N ILE A 204 -14.47 12.60 -16.04
CA ILE A 204 -15.91 12.82 -15.87
C ILE A 204 -16.36 13.90 -16.85
N VAL A 205 -17.46 13.63 -17.56
CA VAL A 205 -18.07 14.52 -18.56
C VAL A 205 -19.38 15.12 -18.02
#